data_AF-A0A2E5G3Z5-F1
#
_entry.id   AF-A0A2E5G3Z5-F1
#
_cell.length_a   1.000
_cell.length_b   1.000
_cell.length_c   1.000
_cell.angle_alpha   90.00
_cell.angle_beta   90.00
_cell.angle_gamma   90.00
#
_symmetry.space_group_name_H-M   'P 1'
#
loop_
_entity.id
_entity.type
_entity.pdbx_description
1 polymer ?
#
loop_
_entity_poly.entity_id
_entity_poly.type
_entity_poly.pdbx_seq_one_letter_code
_entity_poly.pdbx_strand_id
1 'polypeptide(L)'
;MNFNTGLPSRKLVEEIKQDIAEKHDIDIRIESGLMDDDFISGLVHYLENLKRHLSVQVNQNWPKRVFFRRIKYKQHFESPVALRKFLAKANGRLAPTNKSELAIDIEQIPNPSDLGNTIQNAQASNIADKIAIGSWCLESESPIRIFNNAFWHYTTPIMRAIGIDDYRDIIKGSVDENMEFVHANAASFWEDVKAARALCTCELSIGEFGVASIDYARDFINELTRIAAEDGLADYLYDLTFELVDESDTLRKEALEAFAKIGPEDKRQSIASHEILKYKEVSLRFSHVDITDPLQPTLENNRQKHLRFRLTNVADNLEGDKLAIIDGTLQKVETQLTITRGYLSKLASEYSRRYGVTLDIDRLVIDLQHIAQVGSLGFFIDLYRKQFQDQMGEDLKGEDAFFKFLLDLYGNPDNRSDGLKLDRNYVAVDDIDELNDLFRWPILQKLEARLGRKLPNFAQIMVHILNEFNSDVSVHVSNRLIEGVLQLMYLLHPQGVIEINDLLLEDIKEYHQITQRYSKKSGRKLYRTTFKGPAKYHMTVVNWVNGHFLKAIVKTVYPDANVTFNTLERFGKPNMCQMLIRRNI
;
A
#
# COMPACT_ATOMS: atom_id res chain seq x y z
N MET A 1 9.40 -8.55 35.56
CA MET A 1 10.26 -9.64 36.07
C MET A 1 11.39 -9.84 35.07
N ASN A 2 12.65 -9.70 35.48
CA ASN A 2 13.82 -9.98 34.63
C ASN A 2 14.13 -11.48 34.70
N PHE A 3 13.71 -12.24 33.70
CA PHE A 3 14.09 -13.64 33.53
C PHE A 3 15.49 -13.69 32.91
N ASN A 4 16.52 -13.71 33.74
CA ASN A 4 17.89 -13.90 33.28
C ASN A 4 18.21 -15.41 33.28
N THR A 5 17.68 -16.13 32.29
CA THR A 5 17.81 -17.61 32.20
C THR A 5 19.14 -18.08 31.62
N GLY A 6 20.00 -17.14 31.15
CA GLY A 6 21.27 -17.46 30.49
C GLY A 6 21.13 -18.16 29.12
N LEU A 7 19.92 -18.44 28.66
CA LEU A 7 19.64 -19.05 27.36
C LEU A 7 19.45 -17.99 26.26
N PRO A 8 19.91 -18.22 25.02
CA PRO A 8 19.60 -17.35 23.90
C PRO A 8 18.08 -17.26 23.69
N SER A 9 17.53 -16.03 23.53
CA SER A 9 16.08 -15.78 23.45
C SER A 9 15.36 -16.66 22.42
N ARG A 10 16.01 -17.01 21.30
CA ARG A 10 15.46 -17.90 20.27
C ARG A 10 15.20 -19.32 20.78
N LYS A 11 16.12 -19.88 21.56
CA LYS A 11 15.96 -21.22 22.13
C LYS A 11 14.81 -21.24 23.13
N LEU A 12 14.71 -20.18 23.94
CA LEU A 12 13.63 -20.03 24.90
C LEU A 12 12.25 -19.89 24.21
N VAL A 13 12.16 -19.16 23.10
CA VAL A 13 10.94 -19.10 22.29
C VAL A 13 10.52 -20.50 21.84
N GLU A 14 11.43 -21.30 21.28
CA GLU A 14 11.10 -22.66 20.84
C GLU A 14 10.71 -23.59 22.01
N GLU A 15 11.41 -23.50 23.15
CA GLU A 15 11.06 -24.25 24.36
C GLU A 15 9.65 -23.90 24.88
N ILE A 16 9.27 -22.61 24.89
CA ILE A 16 7.92 -22.20 25.32
C ILE A 16 6.86 -22.62 24.30
N LYS A 17 7.15 -22.50 22.99
CA LYS A 17 6.24 -22.96 21.93
C LYS A 17 5.96 -24.45 22.05
N GLN A 18 7.01 -25.25 22.27
CA GLN A 18 6.88 -26.70 22.47
C GLN A 18 6.05 -27.02 23.72
N ASP A 19 6.29 -26.34 24.84
CA ASP A 19 5.53 -26.53 26.07
C ASP A 19 4.04 -26.19 25.90
N ILE A 20 3.72 -25.11 25.18
CA ILE A 20 2.33 -24.75 24.86
C ILE A 20 1.70 -25.82 23.96
N ALA A 21 2.40 -26.29 22.94
CA ALA A 21 1.90 -27.32 22.03
C ALA A 21 1.60 -28.63 22.77
N GLU A 22 2.52 -29.10 23.62
CA GLU A 22 2.38 -30.35 24.37
C GLU A 22 1.25 -30.31 25.41
N LYS A 23 1.07 -29.16 26.10
CA LYS A 23 0.09 -29.03 27.19
C LYS A 23 -1.30 -28.61 26.72
N HIS A 24 -1.38 -27.88 25.61
CA HIS A 24 -2.63 -27.23 25.20
C HIS A 24 -3.08 -27.59 23.77
N ASP A 25 -2.33 -28.39 23.00
CA ASP A 25 -2.62 -28.72 21.59
C ASP A 25 -2.77 -27.45 20.73
N ILE A 26 -1.90 -26.46 20.97
CA ILE A 26 -1.88 -25.18 20.25
C ILE A 26 -0.56 -25.02 19.52
N ASP A 27 -0.65 -24.86 18.21
CA ASP A 27 0.46 -24.54 17.32
C ASP A 27 0.74 -23.04 17.31
N ILE A 28 1.93 -22.65 17.77
CA ILE A 28 2.39 -21.27 17.78
C ILE A 28 3.18 -20.97 16.51
N ARG A 29 2.64 -20.06 15.70
CA ARG A 29 3.25 -19.54 14.49
C ARG A 29 3.70 -18.11 14.69
N ILE A 30 4.81 -17.76 14.04
CA ILE A 30 5.36 -16.41 14.00
C ILE A 30 5.36 -15.99 12.54
N GLU A 31 4.95 -14.75 12.27
CA GLU A 31 5.07 -14.16 10.95
C GLU A 31 6.51 -14.30 10.46
N SER A 32 6.65 -15.02 9.35
CA SER A 32 7.94 -15.32 8.77
C SER A 32 8.80 -14.05 8.62
N GLY A 33 10.11 -14.15 8.82
CA GLY A 33 11.02 -12.98 8.74
C GLY A 33 11.06 -12.09 9.98
N LEU A 34 10.10 -12.19 10.91
CA LEU A 34 10.19 -11.53 12.22
C LEU A 34 11.11 -12.29 13.19
N MET A 35 12.41 -12.21 12.93
CA MET A 35 13.42 -12.93 13.72
C MET A 35 14.53 -12.02 14.28
N ASP A 36 14.33 -10.70 14.25
CA ASP A 36 15.24 -9.76 14.92
C ASP A 36 15.21 -9.91 16.43
N ASP A 37 16.36 -9.65 17.07
CA ASP A 37 16.56 -9.88 18.50
C ASP A 37 15.57 -9.11 19.37
N ASP A 38 15.18 -7.91 18.94
CA ASP A 38 14.24 -7.04 19.67
C ASP A 38 12.85 -7.68 19.69
N PHE A 39 12.36 -8.16 18.53
CA PHE A 39 11.11 -8.92 18.46
C PHE A 39 11.17 -10.20 19.29
N ILE A 40 12.21 -11.01 19.10
CA ILE A 40 12.32 -12.32 19.76
C ILE A 40 12.40 -12.16 21.28
N SER A 41 13.13 -11.15 21.77
CA SER A 41 13.23 -10.88 23.21
C SER A 41 11.89 -10.42 23.79
N GLY A 42 11.14 -9.57 23.07
CA GLY A 42 9.79 -9.19 23.46
C GLY A 42 8.82 -10.37 23.44
N LEU A 43 8.89 -11.21 22.40
CA LEU A 43 7.98 -12.34 22.16
C LEU A 43 7.99 -13.35 23.32
N VAL A 44 9.15 -13.61 23.94
CA VAL A 44 9.24 -14.47 25.14
C VAL A 44 8.22 -14.05 26.21
N HIS A 45 8.09 -12.75 26.46
CA HIS A 45 7.15 -12.25 27.47
C HIS A 45 5.69 -12.45 27.05
N TYR A 46 5.35 -12.28 25.77
CA TYR A 46 3.99 -12.56 25.30
C TYR A 46 3.67 -14.05 25.38
N LEU A 47 4.60 -14.94 25.01
CA LEU A 47 4.40 -16.38 25.09
C LEU A 47 4.21 -16.86 26.53
N GLU A 48 4.98 -16.34 27.48
CA GLU A 48 4.79 -16.64 28.91
C GLU A 48 3.44 -16.13 29.45
N ASN A 49 2.99 -14.95 29.01
CA ASN A 49 1.66 -14.45 29.38
C ASN A 49 0.55 -15.30 28.74
N LEU A 50 0.71 -15.71 27.48
CA LEU A 50 -0.22 -16.61 26.79
C LEU A 50 -0.31 -17.95 27.51
N LYS A 51 0.83 -18.57 27.83
CA LYS A 51 0.89 -19.83 28.58
C LYS A 51 0.19 -19.74 29.94
N ARG A 52 0.43 -18.66 30.70
CA ARG A 52 -0.28 -18.42 31.97
C ARG A 52 -1.78 -18.28 31.75
N HIS A 53 -2.19 -17.55 30.72
CA HIS A 53 -3.59 -17.36 30.37
C HIS A 53 -4.28 -18.69 30.01
N LEU A 54 -3.66 -19.51 29.16
CA LEU A 54 -4.13 -20.85 28.79
C LEU A 54 -4.27 -21.78 29.99
N SER A 55 -3.36 -21.69 30.95
CA SER A 55 -3.39 -22.49 32.18
C SER A 55 -4.57 -22.15 33.10
N VAL A 56 -5.16 -20.95 32.96
CA VAL A 56 -6.34 -20.53 33.73
C VAL A 56 -7.64 -20.84 32.98
N GLN A 57 -7.60 -20.89 31.64
CA GLN A 57 -8.76 -21.12 30.77
C GLN A 57 -8.94 -22.59 30.36
N VAL A 58 -8.62 -23.51 31.27
CA VAL A 58 -8.83 -24.96 31.05
C VAL A 58 -10.32 -25.17 30.76
N ASN A 59 -10.66 -25.71 29.59
CA ASN A 59 -12.02 -25.99 29.05
C ASN A 59 -12.63 -24.97 28.07
N GLN A 60 -11.89 -23.98 27.55
CA GLN A 60 -12.38 -23.17 26.44
C GLN A 60 -12.01 -23.76 25.06
N ASN A 61 -12.90 -23.64 24.08
CA ASN A 61 -12.63 -23.99 22.68
C ASN A 61 -11.65 -22.99 22.05
N TRP A 62 -10.36 -23.20 22.31
CA TRP A 62 -9.30 -22.37 21.74
C TRP A 62 -9.04 -22.69 20.27
N PRO A 63 -8.67 -21.68 19.46
CA PRO A 63 -8.06 -21.93 18.16
C PRO A 63 -6.81 -22.77 18.34
N LYS A 64 -6.68 -23.84 17.55
CA LYS A 64 -5.50 -24.72 17.56
C LYS A 64 -4.24 -24.05 17.01
N ARG A 65 -4.37 -22.82 16.51
CA ARG A 65 -3.29 -22.06 15.90
C ARG A 65 -3.30 -20.63 16.46
N VAL A 66 -2.15 -20.18 16.94
CA VAL A 66 -1.94 -18.78 17.35
C VAL A 66 -0.81 -18.19 16.52
N PHE A 67 -1.07 -17.07 15.86
CA PHE A 67 -0.14 -16.43 14.93
C PHE A 67 0.32 -15.07 15.46
N PHE A 68 1.59 -14.97 15.82
CA PHE A 68 2.21 -13.72 16.26
C PHE A 68 2.76 -12.92 15.09
N ARG A 69 2.48 -11.62 15.08
CA ARG A 69 2.98 -10.65 14.09
C ARG A 69 3.35 -9.34 14.78
N ARG A 70 3.97 -8.42 14.03
CA ARG A 70 4.41 -7.12 14.54
C ARG A 70 4.20 -6.02 13.50
N ILE A 71 3.04 -5.35 13.51
CA ILE A 71 2.73 -4.31 12.52
C ILE A 71 3.18 -2.93 13.00
N LYS A 72 4.18 -2.36 12.33
CA LYS A 72 4.78 -1.07 12.74
C LYS A 72 4.15 0.17 12.12
N TYR A 73 3.19 0.01 11.20
CA TYR A 73 2.55 1.16 10.56
C TYR A 73 1.78 2.00 11.55
N LYS A 74 1.92 3.31 11.39
CA LYS A 74 1.16 4.27 12.17
C LYS A 74 -0.33 4.04 11.98
N GLN A 75 -0.77 3.81 10.73
CA GLN A 75 -2.18 3.63 10.41
C GLN A 75 -2.46 2.26 9.77
N HIS A 76 -3.28 1.43 10.43
CA HIS A 76 -3.81 0.20 9.85
C HIS A 76 -5.11 -0.27 10.49
N PHE A 77 -5.87 -1.11 9.78
CA PHE A 77 -7.18 -1.62 10.23
C PHE A 77 -7.09 -2.97 10.94
N GLU A 78 -5.91 -3.41 11.34
CA GLU A 78 -5.75 -4.70 11.99
C GLU A 78 -6.09 -4.58 13.48
N SER A 79 -6.91 -5.51 13.98
CA SER A 79 -7.16 -5.60 15.42
C SER A 79 -5.93 -6.11 16.17
N PRO A 80 -5.72 -5.69 17.44
CA PRO A 80 -4.62 -6.21 18.27
C PRO A 80 -4.68 -7.74 18.41
N VAL A 81 -5.89 -8.27 18.53
CA VAL A 81 -6.19 -9.70 18.50
C VAL A 81 -7.36 -9.93 17.55
N ALA A 82 -7.21 -10.88 16.62
CA ALA A 82 -8.23 -11.23 15.64
C ALA A 82 -8.43 -12.74 15.55
N LEU A 83 -9.68 -13.20 15.66
CA LEU A 83 -10.05 -14.59 15.38
C LEU A 83 -10.35 -14.74 13.89
N ARG A 84 -9.52 -15.50 13.18
CA ARG A 84 -9.64 -15.78 11.76
C ARG A 84 -10.21 -17.17 11.54
N LYS A 85 -11.16 -17.29 10.63
CA LYS A 85 -11.79 -18.58 10.29
C LYS A 85 -11.25 -19.09 8.97
N PHE A 86 -11.13 -20.41 8.87
CA PHE A 86 -10.86 -21.08 7.62
C PHE A 86 -12.18 -21.60 7.07
N LEU A 87 -12.50 -21.22 5.84
CA LEU A 87 -13.71 -21.57 5.12
C LEU A 87 -13.32 -22.49 3.96
N ALA A 88 -14.18 -23.45 3.67
CA ALA A 88 -14.07 -24.31 2.50
C ALA A 88 -15.44 -24.47 1.84
N LYS A 89 -15.46 -24.85 0.56
CA LYS A 89 -16.72 -25.16 -0.11
C LYS A 89 -17.18 -26.56 0.30
N ALA A 90 -18.37 -26.61 0.90
CA ALA A 90 -19.08 -27.84 1.19
C ALA A 90 -20.44 -27.79 0.47
N ASN A 91 -20.70 -28.74 -0.43
CA ASN A 91 -21.93 -28.78 -1.24
C ASN A 91 -22.20 -27.47 -2.02
N GLY A 92 -21.15 -26.87 -2.58
CA GLY A 92 -21.23 -25.62 -3.34
C GLY A 92 -21.46 -24.35 -2.51
N ARG A 93 -21.40 -24.43 -1.18
CA ARG A 93 -21.53 -23.27 -0.27
C ARG A 93 -20.29 -23.13 0.61
N LEU A 94 -19.87 -21.90 0.86
CA LEU A 94 -18.82 -21.62 1.83
C LEU A 94 -19.32 -21.94 3.24
N ALA A 95 -18.58 -22.78 3.95
CA ALA A 95 -18.86 -23.14 5.33
C ALA A 95 -17.56 -23.06 6.16
N PRO A 96 -17.65 -22.65 7.45
CA PRO A 96 -16.53 -22.76 8.35
C PRO A 96 -16.05 -24.20 8.47
N THR A 97 -14.73 -24.39 8.38
CA THR A 97 -14.07 -25.62 8.77
C THR A 97 -13.94 -25.69 10.29
N ASN A 98 -13.36 -26.79 10.80
CA ASN A 98 -12.95 -26.88 12.21
C ASN A 98 -11.63 -26.13 12.51
N LYS A 99 -10.99 -25.52 11.50
CA LYS A 99 -9.76 -24.74 11.67
C LYS A 99 -10.08 -23.28 11.95
N SER A 100 -9.34 -22.71 12.90
CA SER A 100 -9.33 -21.28 13.22
C SER A 100 -7.94 -20.85 13.67
N GLU A 101 -7.64 -19.56 13.52
CA GLU A 101 -6.38 -18.96 13.96
C GLU A 101 -6.66 -17.74 14.84
N LEU A 102 -5.95 -17.63 15.96
CA LEU A 102 -5.89 -16.40 16.75
C LEU A 102 -4.66 -15.59 16.32
N ALA A 103 -4.85 -14.49 15.61
CA ALA A 103 -3.76 -13.62 15.21
C ALA A 103 -3.54 -12.52 16.25
N ILE A 104 -2.30 -12.33 16.68
CA ILE A 104 -1.89 -11.39 17.73
C ILE A 104 -0.85 -10.43 17.16
N ASP A 105 -1.16 -9.13 17.16
CA ASP A 105 -0.21 -8.08 16.82
C ASP A 105 0.37 -7.45 18.09
N ILE A 106 1.63 -7.77 18.36
CA ILE A 106 2.25 -7.38 19.62
C ILE A 106 2.52 -5.88 19.73
N GLU A 107 2.63 -5.13 18.62
CA GLU A 107 2.83 -3.67 18.68
C GLU A 107 1.61 -2.92 19.19
N GLN A 108 0.43 -3.51 19.06
CA GLN A 108 -0.81 -2.93 19.56
C GLN A 108 -1.10 -3.31 21.01
N ILE A 109 -0.23 -4.10 21.64
CA ILE A 109 -0.36 -4.55 23.03
C ILE A 109 0.93 -4.18 23.76
N PRO A 110 1.16 -2.89 24.09
CA PRO A 110 2.47 -2.43 24.56
C PRO A 110 2.99 -3.17 25.81
N ASN A 111 2.08 -3.62 26.68
CA ASN A 111 2.42 -4.40 27.86
C ASN A 111 2.01 -5.87 27.67
N PRO A 112 2.97 -6.82 27.70
CA PRO A 112 2.66 -8.24 27.57
C PRO A 112 1.68 -8.78 28.63
N SER A 113 1.59 -8.15 29.80
CA SER A 113 0.63 -8.49 30.85
C SER A 113 -0.84 -8.31 30.44
N ASP A 114 -1.10 -7.41 29.49
CA ASP A 114 -2.45 -7.07 29.07
C ASP A 114 -2.98 -8.10 28.07
N LEU A 115 -2.11 -8.95 27.51
CA LEU A 115 -2.44 -9.93 26.47
C LEU A 115 -3.65 -10.80 26.83
N GLY A 116 -3.70 -11.34 28.05
CA GLY A 116 -4.81 -12.21 28.46
C GLY A 116 -6.16 -11.49 28.43
N ASN A 117 -6.20 -10.23 28.89
CA ASN A 117 -7.40 -9.41 28.86
C ASN A 117 -7.77 -9.02 27.41
N THR A 118 -6.78 -8.70 26.58
CA THR A 118 -7.01 -8.38 25.16
C THR A 118 -7.58 -9.59 24.41
N ILE A 119 -7.07 -10.80 24.67
CA ILE A 119 -7.62 -12.04 24.08
C ILE A 119 -9.04 -12.30 24.57
N GLN A 120 -9.29 -12.19 25.88
CA GLN A 120 -10.64 -12.35 26.43
C GLN A 120 -11.62 -11.36 25.81
N ASN A 121 -11.22 -10.09 25.69
CA ASN A 121 -12.05 -9.07 25.05
C ASN A 121 -12.31 -9.42 23.58
N ALA A 122 -11.31 -9.86 22.82
CA ALA A 122 -11.49 -10.23 21.42
C ALA A 122 -12.39 -11.47 21.23
N GLN A 123 -12.33 -12.43 22.16
CA GLN A 123 -13.20 -13.62 22.17
C GLN A 123 -14.62 -13.31 22.67
N ALA A 124 -14.74 -12.40 23.65
CA ALA A 124 -16.00 -12.01 24.29
C ALA A 124 -16.74 -10.89 23.54
N SER A 125 -16.06 -10.15 22.65
CA SER A 125 -16.69 -9.25 21.69
C SER A 125 -17.65 -10.06 20.85
N ASN A 126 -18.88 -10.15 21.34
CA ASN A 126 -19.98 -10.80 20.67
C ASN A 126 -20.08 -10.18 19.28
N ILE A 127 -20.37 -11.02 18.29
CA ILE A 127 -20.75 -10.59 16.94
C ILE A 127 -21.82 -9.48 17.02
N ALA A 128 -22.66 -9.47 18.06
CA ALA A 128 -23.67 -8.46 18.32
C ALA A 128 -23.15 -7.02 18.59
N ASP A 129 -21.94 -6.84 19.14
CA ASP A 129 -21.36 -5.50 19.37
C ASP A 129 -20.52 -4.99 18.17
N LYS A 130 -20.13 -5.93 17.28
CA LYS A 130 -19.45 -5.62 16.04
C LYS A 130 -20.44 -5.19 14.97
N ILE A 131 -20.15 -4.05 14.37
CA ILE A 131 -20.94 -3.45 13.31
C ILE A 131 -20.21 -3.70 12.01
N ALA A 132 -20.77 -4.59 11.19
CA ALA A 132 -20.27 -4.82 9.86
C ALA A 132 -20.64 -3.66 8.93
N ILE A 133 -19.63 -3.16 8.20
CA ILE A 133 -19.75 -2.17 7.15
C ILE A 133 -19.48 -2.91 5.83
N GLY A 134 -20.54 -3.42 5.21
CA GLY A 134 -20.47 -4.27 4.02
C GLY A 134 -20.37 -5.77 4.31
N SER A 135 -20.32 -6.56 3.23
CA SER A 135 -20.19 -8.02 3.28
C SER A 135 -18.73 -8.48 3.27
N TRP A 136 -18.52 -9.77 3.53
CA TRP A 136 -17.26 -10.43 3.22
C TRP A 136 -16.97 -10.31 1.72
N CYS A 137 -15.80 -9.83 1.38
CA CYS A 137 -15.35 -9.60 0.00
C CYS A 137 -13.83 -9.64 -0.06
N LEU A 138 -13.26 -9.60 -1.27
CA LEU A 138 -11.83 -9.44 -1.44
C LEU A 138 -11.36 -8.06 -0.93
N GLU A 139 -10.08 -7.92 -0.56
CA GLU A 139 -9.57 -6.66 0.01
C GLU A 139 -9.73 -5.50 -0.98
N SER A 140 -9.52 -5.71 -2.28
CA SER A 140 -9.72 -4.67 -3.30
C SER A 140 -11.16 -4.18 -3.43
N GLU A 141 -12.13 -4.99 -2.99
CA GLU A 141 -13.57 -4.70 -3.04
C GLU A 141 -14.11 -4.16 -1.71
N SER A 142 -13.28 -4.16 -0.67
CA SER A 142 -13.69 -3.77 0.67
C SER A 142 -14.03 -2.27 0.75
N PRO A 143 -15.09 -1.87 1.49
CA PRO A 143 -15.45 -0.46 1.69
C PRO A 143 -14.33 0.39 2.28
N ILE A 144 -13.29 -0.23 2.83
CA ILE A 144 -12.10 0.49 3.30
C ILE A 144 -11.43 1.32 2.21
N ARG A 145 -11.55 0.93 0.95
CA ARG A 145 -11.13 1.73 -0.20
C ARG A 145 -11.80 3.09 -0.23
N ILE A 146 -13.10 3.15 0.06
CA ILE A 146 -13.88 4.38 0.04
C ILE A 146 -13.29 5.35 1.07
N PHE A 147 -12.87 4.83 2.23
CA PHE A 147 -12.21 5.62 3.26
C PHE A 147 -10.78 6.01 2.88
N ASN A 148 -9.99 5.11 2.27
CA ASN A 148 -8.64 5.44 1.77
C ASN A 148 -8.70 6.55 0.71
N ASN A 149 -9.62 6.45 -0.24
CA ASN A 149 -9.82 7.46 -1.29
C ASN A 149 -10.27 8.79 -0.68
N ALA A 150 -11.18 8.76 0.30
CA ALA A 150 -11.58 9.96 1.01
C ALA A 150 -10.42 10.59 1.79
N PHE A 151 -9.58 9.79 2.47
CA PHE A 151 -8.39 10.30 3.14
C PHE A 151 -7.51 11.09 2.17
N TRP A 152 -7.19 10.53 1.00
CA TRP A 152 -6.37 11.21 0.01
C TRP A 152 -7.03 12.45 -0.57
N HIS A 153 -8.31 12.37 -0.91
CA HIS A 153 -9.09 13.50 -1.44
C HIS A 153 -9.17 14.67 -0.44
N TYR A 154 -9.24 14.38 0.86
CA TYR A 154 -9.36 15.37 1.93
C TYR A 154 -8.07 15.50 2.76
N THR A 155 -6.90 15.17 2.20
CA THR A 155 -5.64 15.20 2.97
C THR A 155 -5.35 16.58 3.54
N THR A 156 -5.50 17.65 2.76
CA THR A 156 -5.21 19.03 3.19
C THR A 156 -6.12 19.48 4.35
N PRO A 157 -7.45 19.33 4.29
CA PRO A 157 -8.30 19.58 5.46
C PRO A 157 -7.96 18.72 6.69
N ILE A 158 -7.64 17.44 6.50
CA ILE A 158 -7.24 16.54 7.59
C ILE A 158 -5.94 17.01 8.25
N MET A 159 -4.94 17.36 7.44
CA MET A 159 -3.66 17.91 7.91
C MET A 159 -3.84 19.14 8.77
N ARG A 160 -4.61 20.11 8.28
CA ARG A 160 -4.93 21.34 9.01
C ARG A 160 -5.59 21.02 10.36
N ALA A 161 -6.57 20.10 10.37
CA ALA A 161 -7.28 19.68 11.56
C ALA A 161 -6.38 19.04 12.65
N ILE A 162 -5.22 18.49 12.26
CA ILE A 162 -4.23 17.90 13.16
C ILE A 162 -2.96 18.73 13.32
N GLY A 163 -2.91 19.94 12.76
CA GLY A 163 -1.78 20.86 12.89
C GLY A 163 -0.53 20.43 12.10
N ILE A 164 -0.72 19.76 10.96
CA ILE A 164 0.36 19.46 10.01
C ILE A 164 0.24 20.46 8.86
N ASP A 165 1.32 21.17 8.55
CA ASP A 165 1.32 22.24 7.53
C ASP A 165 1.84 21.78 6.16
N ASP A 166 2.58 20.67 6.10
CA ASP A 166 3.25 20.20 4.88
C ASP A 166 2.83 18.77 4.51
N TYR A 167 2.28 18.58 3.30
CA TYR A 167 1.84 17.27 2.81
C TYR A 167 2.99 16.28 2.73
N ARG A 168 4.21 16.77 2.50
CA ARG A 168 5.43 15.95 2.51
C ARG A 168 5.66 15.29 3.86
N ASP A 169 5.14 15.84 4.95
CA ASP A 169 5.22 15.21 6.26
C ASP A 169 4.43 13.90 6.36
N ILE A 170 3.43 13.73 5.51
CA ILE A 170 2.58 12.54 5.43
C ILE A 170 3.19 11.47 4.51
N ILE A 171 3.79 11.87 3.38
CA ILE A 171 4.26 10.94 2.34
C ILE A 171 5.77 10.65 2.35
N LYS A 172 6.51 11.07 3.39
CA LYS A 172 7.98 10.85 3.50
C LYS A 172 8.39 9.42 3.15
N GLY A 173 9.51 9.29 2.46
CA GLY A 173 10.09 7.97 2.20
C GLY A 173 10.65 7.80 0.80
N SER A 174 10.26 8.65 -0.14
CA SER A 174 10.80 8.65 -1.51
C SER A 174 12.30 8.94 -1.53
N VAL A 175 12.95 8.46 -2.59
CA VAL A 175 14.34 8.79 -2.94
C VAL A 175 14.44 10.12 -3.70
N ASP A 176 13.30 10.73 -4.04
CA ASP A 176 13.20 11.93 -4.89
C ASP A 176 13.79 13.19 -4.27
N GLU A 177 13.91 13.21 -2.94
CA GLU A 177 14.60 14.28 -2.21
C GLU A 177 16.14 14.15 -2.29
N ASN A 178 16.67 13.04 -2.82
CA ASN A 178 18.10 12.81 -2.96
C ASN A 178 18.60 13.32 -4.32
N MET A 179 19.32 14.45 -4.32
CA MET A 179 19.88 15.04 -5.54
C MET A 179 20.84 14.12 -6.31
N GLU A 180 21.60 13.25 -5.64
CA GLU A 180 22.46 12.27 -6.32
C GLU A 180 21.63 11.27 -7.13
N PHE A 181 20.46 10.88 -6.61
CA PHE A 181 19.52 10.04 -7.33
C PHE A 181 18.92 10.78 -8.53
N VAL A 182 18.46 12.01 -8.35
CA VAL A 182 17.92 12.86 -9.44
C VAL A 182 18.96 13.00 -10.55
N HIS A 183 20.22 13.27 -10.21
CA HIS A 183 21.29 13.41 -11.19
C HIS A 183 21.58 12.10 -11.94
N ALA A 184 21.67 10.98 -11.22
CA ALA A 184 21.89 9.67 -11.84
C ALA A 184 20.74 9.30 -12.78
N ASN A 185 19.49 9.60 -12.39
CA ASN A 185 18.31 9.35 -13.20
C ASN A 185 18.27 10.22 -14.47
N ALA A 186 18.59 11.52 -14.35
CA ALA A 186 18.66 12.44 -15.49
C ALA A 186 19.75 12.02 -16.49
N ALA A 187 20.95 11.66 -15.99
CA ALA A 187 22.03 11.15 -16.82
C ALA A 187 21.64 9.85 -17.55
N SER A 188 21.02 8.90 -16.83
CA SER A 188 20.53 7.66 -17.47
C SER A 188 19.46 7.94 -18.52
N PHE A 189 18.55 8.87 -18.27
CA PHE A 189 17.51 9.23 -19.23
C PHE A 189 18.09 9.95 -20.46
N TRP A 190 19.12 10.77 -20.28
CA TRP A 190 19.80 11.42 -21.39
C TRP A 190 20.40 10.41 -22.37
N GLU A 191 20.99 9.32 -21.88
CA GLU A 191 21.43 8.21 -22.75
C GLU A 191 20.26 7.57 -23.51
N ASP A 192 19.11 7.39 -22.86
CA ASP A 192 17.89 6.88 -23.53
C ASP A 192 17.42 7.86 -24.63
N VAL A 193 17.48 9.18 -24.39
CA VAL A 193 17.14 10.22 -25.38
C VAL A 193 18.08 10.16 -26.58
N LYS A 194 19.40 10.09 -26.35
CA LYS A 194 20.39 9.98 -27.44
C LYS A 194 20.16 8.72 -28.27
N ALA A 195 19.94 7.58 -27.61
CA ALA A 195 19.65 6.31 -28.29
C ALA A 195 18.36 6.39 -29.12
N ALA A 196 17.29 6.97 -28.59
CA ALA A 196 16.04 7.15 -29.32
C ALA A 196 16.18 8.12 -30.51
N ARG A 197 16.91 9.24 -30.32
CA ARG A 197 17.15 10.25 -31.36
C ARG A 197 18.00 9.71 -32.50
N ALA A 198 18.86 8.73 -32.24
CA ALA A 198 19.58 8.01 -33.29
C ALA A 198 18.66 7.17 -34.19
N LEU A 199 17.45 6.83 -33.72
CA LEU A 199 16.46 6.02 -34.44
C LEU A 199 15.31 6.85 -35.05
N CYS A 200 14.88 7.94 -34.39
CA CYS A 200 13.82 8.81 -34.88
C CYS A 200 14.04 10.28 -34.51
N THR A 201 13.50 11.20 -35.32
CA THR A 201 13.32 12.61 -34.95
C THR A 201 11.91 12.88 -34.39
N CYS A 202 11.25 11.84 -33.87
CA CYS A 202 9.88 11.91 -33.41
C CYS A 202 9.74 12.66 -32.08
N GLU A 203 8.54 13.15 -31.76
CA GLU A 203 8.25 13.69 -30.43
C GLU A 203 8.48 12.61 -29.37
N LEU A 204 9.12 12.99 -28.27
CA LEU A 204 9.43 12.09 -27.16
C LEU A 204 8.75 12.59 -25.89
N SER A 205 8.38 11.67 -25.01
CA SER A 205 7.81 12.01 -23.71
C SER A 205 8.39 11.18 -22.56
N ILE A 206 8.39 11.79 -21.38
CA ILE A 206 8.58 11.14 -20.09
C ILE A 206 7.33 11.40 -19.26
N GLY A 207 6.69 10.36 -18.74
CA GLY A 207 5.55 10.48 -17.84
C GLY A 207 5.93 10.17 -16.40
N GLU A 208 5.57 11.04 -15.46
CA GLU A 208 5.70 10.81 -14.02
C GLU A 208 4.30 10.64 -13.41
N PHE A 209 4.03 9.46 -12.86
CA PHE A 209 2.79 9.13 -12.16
C PHE A 209 2.94 9.37 -10.66
N GLY A 210 1.92 9.98 -10.04
CA GLY A 210 1.85 10.22 -8.60
C GLY A 210 2.58 11.49 -8.18
N VAL A 211 2.10 12.62 -8.66
CA VAL A 211 2.79 13.90 -8.55
C VAL A 211 2.59 14.47 -7.14
N ALA A 212 3.55 14.19 -6.27
CA ALA A 212 3.55 14.69 -4.90
C ALA A 212 4.00 16.17 -4.78
N SER A 213 5.02 16.55 -5.55
CA SER A 213 5.49 17.94 -5.67
C SER A 213 6.19 18.12 -7.02
N ILE A 214 6.50 19.36 -7.37
CA ILE A 214 7.24 19.67 -8.60
C ILE A 214 8.76 19.51 -8.45
N ASP A 215 9.26 19.20 -7.24
CA ASP A 215 10.69 19.29 -6.94
C ASP A 215 11.51 18.32 -7.79
N TYR A 216 11.09 17.05 -7.87
CA TYR A 216 11.78 16.05 -8.70
C TYR A 216 11.78 16.47 -10.17
N ALA A 217 10.61 16.78 -10.75
CA ALA A 217 10.50 17.16 -12.15
C ALA A 217 11.34 18.42 -12.47
N ARG A 218 11.29 19.44 -11.61
CA ARG A 218 12.11 20.65 -11.74
C ARG A 218 13.60 20.32 -11.76
N ASP A 219 14.07 19.58 -10.76
CA ASP A 219 15.50 19.32 -10.56
C ASP A 219 16.03 18.34 -11.61
N PHE A 220 15.21 17.37 -12.02
CA PHE A 220 15.48 16.47 -13.14
C PHE A 220 15.62 17.22 -14.46
N ILE A 221 14.67 18.11 -14.81
CA ILE A 221 14.74 18.90 -16.05
C ILE A 221 15.95 19.83 -16.02
N ASN A 222 16.24 20.44 -14.86
CA ASN A 222 17.41 21.29 -14.70
C ASN A 222 18.71 20.55 -15.02
N GLU A 223 18.86 19.36 -14.47
CA GLU A 223 20.04 18.53 -14.69
C GLU A 223 20.11 17.97 -16.12
N LEU A 224 18.98 17.48 -16.65
CA LEU A 224 18.89 17.00 -18.03
C LEU A 224 19.30 18.08 -19.03
N THR A 225 18.84 19.31 -18.83
CA THR A 225 19.21 20.47 -19.65
C THR A 225 20.71 20.75 -19.56
N ARG A 226 21.28 20.70 -18.35
CA ARG A 226 22.71 20.94 -18.12
C ARG A 226 23.55 19.90 -18.89
N ILE A 227 23.22 18.62 -18.74
CA ILE A 227 23.93 17.52 -19.41
C ILE A 227 23.81 17.65 -20.93
N ALA A 228 22.62 17.93 -21.47
CA ALA A 228 22.42 18.12 -22.90
C ALA A 228 23.21 19.32 -23.46
N ALA A 229 23.29 20.42 -22.71
CA ALA A 229 24.09 21.58 -23.10
C ALA A 229 25.59 21.30 -23.07
N GLU A 230 26.08 20.52 -22.10
CA GLU A 230 27.48 20.09 -22.03
C GLU A 230 27.88 19.16 -23.18
N ASP A 231 26.96 18.30 -23.61
CA ASP A 231 27.13 17.47 -24.81
C ASP A 231 26.97 18.26 -26.12
N GLY A 232 26.54 19.53 -26.06
CA GLY A 232 26.28 20.37 -27.24
C GLY A 232 25.02 20.01 -28.03
N LEU A 233 24.07 19.31 -27.40
CA LEU A 233 22.86 18.73 -27.99
C LEU A 233 21.58 19.21 -27.29
N ALA A 234 21.56 20.46 -26.81
CA ALA A 234 20.40 21.02 -26.11
C ALA A 234 19.12 21.03 -26.96
N ASP A 235 19.26 21.09 -28.29
CA ASP A 235 18.17 21.03 -29.26
C ASP A 235 17.41 19.69 -29.26
N TYR A 236 18.04 18.59 -28.79
CA TYR A 236 17.38 17.28 -28.67
C TYR A 236 16.20 17.31 -27.69
N LEU A 237 16.18 18.29 -26.79
CA LEU A 237 15.13 18.49 -25.78
C LEU A 237 13.94 19.31 -26.27
N TYR A 238 14.02 19.98 -27.44
CA TYR A 238 12.95 20.89 -27.91
C TYR A 238 11.60 20.19 -28.12
N ASP A 239 11.62 18.96 -28.61
CA ASP A 239 10.43 18.11 -28.80
C ASP A 239 10.28 17.04 -27.71
N LEU A 240 10.90 17.26 -26.55
CA LEU A 240 10.70 16.44 -25.36
C LEU A 240 9.56 17.02 -24.51
N THR A 241 8.62 16.18 -24.12
CA THR A 241 7.54 16.51 -23.19
C THR A 241 7.71 15.76 -21.88
N PHE A 242 7.72 16.48 -20.76
CA PHE A 242 7.58 15.93 -19.43
C PHE A 242 6.10 15.99 -19.03
N GLU A 243 5.47 14.83 -18.92
CA GLU A 243 4.06 14.67 -18.56
C GLU A 243 3.94 14.35 -17.06
N LEU A 244 3.26 15.21 -16.33
CA LEU A 244 2.91 15.04 -14.92
C LEU A 244 1.51 14.41 -14.86
N VAL A 245 1.43 13.18 -14.38
CA VAL A 245 0.24 12.31 -14.50
C VAL A 245 -0.32 12.00 -13.12
N ASP A 246 -1.56 12.41 -12.87
CA ASP A 246 -2.23 12.21 -11.57
C ASP A 246 -3.76 12.24 -11.71
N GLU A 247 -4.47 11.58 -10.80
CA GLU A 247 -5.94 11.64 -10.73
C GLU A 247 -6.45 12.87 -9.95
N SER A 248 -5.61 13.49 -9.11
CA SER A 248 -5.98 14.60 -8.26
C SER A 248 -5.98 15.93 -9.01
N ASP A 249 -7.17 16.51 -9.16
CA ASP A 249 -7.35 17.86 -9.72
C ASP A 249 -6.63 18.93 -8.88
N THR A 250 -6.62 18.77 -7.56
CA THR A 250 -5.99 19.72 -6.63
C THR A 250 -4.47 19.71 -6.80
N LEU A 251 -3.84 18.54 -6.76
CA LEU A 251 -2.39 18.43 -6.93
C LEU A 251 -1.96 18.93 -8.31
N ARG A 252 -2.74 18.64 -9.35
CA ARG A 252 -2.50 19.16 -10.69
C ARG A 252 -2.49 20.70 -10.72
N LYS A 253 -3.49 21.33 -10.11
CA LYS A 253 -3.59 22.79 -10.05
C LYS A 253 -2.40 23.40 -9.29
N GLU A 254 -2.06 22.84 -8.13
CA GLU A 254 -0.94 23.31 -7.32
C GLU A 254 0.40 23.17 -8.05
N ALA A 255 0.63 22.06 -8.74
CA ALA A 255 1.85 21.82 -9.50
C ALA A 255 1.97 22.78 -10.71
N LEU A 256 0.87 23.03 -11.45
CA LEU A 256 0.81 24.03 -12.52
C LEU A 256 1.14 25.43 -12.00
N GLU A 257 0.52 25.84 -10.89
CA GLU A 257 0.79 27.13 -10.26
C GLU A 257 2.24 27.24 -9.78
N ALA A 258 2.81 26.16 -9.25
CA ALA A 258 4.20 26.13 -8.81
C ALA A 258 5.19 26.30 -9.98
N PHE A 259 4.98 25.60 -11.10
CA PHE A 259 5.81 25.77 -12.31
C PHE A 259 5.65 27.17 -12.93
N ALA A 260 4.44 27.73 -12.93
CA ALA A 260 4.20 29.08 -13.44
C ALA A 260 4.95 30.17 -12.64
N LYS A 261 5.13 29.98 -11.33
CA LYS A 261 5.88 30.90 -10.45
C LYS A 261 7.39 30.90 -10.73
N ILE A 262 7.96 29.75 -11.08
CA ILE A 262 9.41 29.60 -11.30
C ILE A 262 9.83 29.72 -12.78
N GLY A 263 8.86 29.75 -13.71
CA GLY A 263 9.12 29.95 -15.14
C GLY A 263 9.40 31.42 -15.51
N PRO A 264 10.09 31.68 -16.64
CA PRO A 264 10.34 33.03 -17.15
C PRO A 264 9.03 33.80 -17.41
N GLU A 265 8.99 35.09 -17.03
CA GLU A 265 7.78 35.93 -17.16
C GLU A 265 7.28 36.09 -18.61
N ASP A 266 8.18 36.08 -19.58
CA ASP A 266 7.91 36.23 -21.02
C ASP A 266 7.36 34.96 -21.68
N LYS A 267 7.51 33.79 -21.03
CA LYS A 267 6.95 32.50 -21.48
C LYS A 267 5.64 32.13 -20.78
N ARG A 268 5.07 33.01 -19.94
CA ARG A 268 3.75 32.86 -19.29
C ARG A 268 2.57 33.17 -20.24
N GLN A 269 2.61 32.74 -21.50
CA GLN A 269 1.48 32.95 -22.41
C GLN A 269 0.30 32.05 -22.03
N SER A 270 -0.76 32.69 -21.51
CA SER A 270 -2.14 32.19 -21.37
C SER A 270 -2.30 30.76 -20.83
N ILE A 271 -2.18 30.64 -19.50
CA ILE A 271 -2.62 29.49 -18.68
C ILE A 271 -4.14 29.22 -18.84
N ALA A 272 -4.89 30.15 -19.44
CA ALA A 272 -6.34 30.10 -19.49
C ALA A 272 -6.92 29.03 -20.44
N SER A 273 -6.11 28.32 -21.24
CA SER A 273 -6.61 27.31 -22.19
C SER A 273 -5.64 26.21 -22.64
N HIS A 274 -4.35 26.23 -22.25
CA HIS A 274 -3.36 25.28 -22.78
C HIS A 274 -2.72 24.45 -21.66
N GLU A 275 -2.96 23.15 -21.67
CA GLU A 275 -2.40 22.13 -20.76
C GLU A 275 -0.88 21.95 -20.87
N ILE A 276 -0.19 22.79 -21.66
CA ILE A 276 1.23 22.67 -21.98
C ILE A 276 1.98 23.97 -21.62
N LEU A 277 2.95 23.88 -20.72
CA LEU A 277 3.88 24.95 -20.35
C LEU A 277 5.26 24.67 -20.96
N LYS A 278 6.11 25.68 -21.17
CA LYS A 278 7.53 25.47 -21.47
C LYS A 278 8.37 25.77 -20.24
N TYR A 279 9.18 24.81 -19.79
CA TYR A 279 10.18 25.00 -18.73
C TYR A 279 11.55 24.68 -19.30
N LYS A 280 12.34 25.74 -19.52
CA LYS A 280 13.58 25.69 -20.31
C LYS A 280 13.30 25.16 -21.73
N GLU A 281 14.02 24.14 -22.19
CA GLU A 281 13.88 23.53 -23.50
C GLU A 281 12.74 22.49 -23.56
N VAL A 282 12.30 21.99 -22.40
CA VAL A 282 11.33 20.89 -22.27
C VAL A 282 9.90 21.42 -22.19
N SER A 283 8.97 20.76 -22.89
CA SER A 283 7.53 20.99 -22.72
C SER A 283 7.04 20.28 -21.46
N LEU A 284 6.22 20.94 -20.64
CA LEU A 284 5.54 20.35 -19.50
C LEU A 284 4.08 20.15 -19.86
N ARG A 285 3.53 18.98 -19.61
CA ARG A 285 2.10 18.69 -19.75
C ARG A 285 1.57 18.10 -18.46
N PHE A 286 0.33 18.39 -18.12
CA PHE A 286 -0.38 17.68 -17.05
C PHE A 286 -1.46 16.80 -17.65
N SER A 287 -1.63 15.59 -17.13
CA SER A 287 -2.58 14.61 -17.65
C SER A 287 -3.37 13.96 -16.53
N HIS A 288 -4.69 14.05 -16.60
CA HIS A 288 -5.59 13.35 -15.69
C HIS A 288 -5.75 11.91 -16.17
N VAL A 289 -5.07 10.98 -15.51
CA VAL A 289 -5.08 9.56 -15.88
C VAL A 289 -5.06 8.70 -14.63
N ASP A 290 -5.97 7.75 -14.58
CA ASP A 290 -5.94 6.65 -13.64
C ASP A 290 -4.91 5.62 -14.12
N ILE A 291 -3.88 5.38 -13.32
CA ILE A 291 -2.80 4.41 -13.60
C ILE A 291 -3.33 2.97 -13.78
N THR A 292 -4.52 2.65 -13.27
CA THR A 292 -5.15 1.34 -13.46
C THR A 292 -5.75 1.17 -14.86
N ASP A 293 -6.06 2.27 -15.55
CA ASP A 293 -6.56 2.30 -16.92
C ASP A 293 -5.79 3.33 -17.78
N PRO A 294 -4.48 3.14 -18.02
CA PRO A 294 -3.66 4.10 -18.75
C PRO A 294 -3.91 4.09 -20.26
N LEU A 295 -4.69 3.14 -20.79
CA LEU A 295 -5.14 3.13 -22.20
C LEU A 295 -6.24 4.16 -22.51
N GLN A 296 -6.38 5.19 -21.67
CA GLN A 296 -7.22 6.34 -21.96
C GLN A 296 -6.65 7.14 -23.14
N PRO A 297 -7.49 7.84 -23.93
CA PRO A 297 -7.06 8.60 -25.10
C PRO A 297 -5.91 9.56 -24.82
N THR A 298 -5.86 10.14 -23.62
CA THR A 298 -4.81 11.07 -23.16
C THR A 298 -3.40 10.52 -23.36
N LEU A 299 -3.13 9.25 -23.00
CA LEU A 299 -1.83 8.62 -23.20
C LEU A 299 -1.77 7.77 -24.47
N GLU A 300 -2.88 7.12 -24.86
CA GLU A 300 -2.94 6.24 -26.04
C GLU A 300 -2.67 7.01 -27.34
N ASN A 301 -3.10 8.27 -27.44
CA ASN A 301 -2.80 9.12 -28.61
C ASN A 301 -1.30 9.40 -28.79
N ASN A 302 -0.50 9.23 -27.73
CA ASN A 302 0.96 9.39 -27.74
C ASN A 302 1.69 8.04 -27.66
N ARG A 303 1.02 6.93 -28.02
CA ARG A 303 1.64 5.60 -28.08
C ARG A 303 2.96 5.67 -28.85
N GLN A 304 3.95 4.96 -28.33
CA GLN A 304 5.30 4.88 -28.88
C GLN A 304 6.13 6.17 -28.80
N LYS A 305 5.64 7.25 -28.17
CA LYS A 305 6.44 8.45 -27.89
C LYS A 305 7.05 8.43 -26.49
N HIS A 306 6.46 7.67 -25.57
CA HIS A 306 6.88 7.59 -24.17
C HIS A 306 8.18 6.81 -24.02
N LEU A 307 9.29 7.52 -23.81
CA LEU A 307 10.60 6.93 -23.51
C LEU A 307 10.70 6.43 -22.08
N ARG A 308 10.02 7.09 -21.14
CA ARG A 308 10.03 6.66 -19.75
C ARG A 308 8.70 6.91 -19.09
N PHE A 309 8.16 5.90 -18.42
CA PHE A 309 7.14 6.09 -17.40
C PHE A 309 7.77 5.86 -16.04
N ARG A 310 7.61 6.82 -15.14
CA ARG A 310 8.12 6.78 -13.78
C ARG A 310 6.96 6.69 -12.82
N LEU A 311 6.94 5.65 -11.99
CA LEU A 311 5.95 5.42 -10.97
C LEU A 311 6.64 5.65 -9.61
N THR A 312 6.29 6.75 -8.94
CA THR A 312 6.80 7.12 -7.60
C THR A 312 5.63 7.26 -6.65
N ASN A 313 5.64 6.58 -5.50
CA ASN A 313 4.52 6.64 -4.54
C ASN A 313 3.11 6.35 -5.13
N VAL A 314 3.03 5.63 -6.26
CA VAL A 314 1.77 5.16 -6.86
C VAL A 314 1.59 3.68 -6.63
N ALA A 315 2.62 2.88 -6.94
CA ALA A 315 2.61 1.44 -6.80
C ALA A 315 2.28 1.00 -5.36
N ASP A 316 2.67 1.82 -4.39
CA ASP A 316 2.29 1.62 -3.00
C ASP A 316 0.83 1.97 -2.72
N ASN A 317 0.15 2.89 -3.38
CA ASN A 317 -1.23 3.24 -3.05
C ASN A 317 -2.30 2.44 -3.80
N LEU A 318 -1.89 1.64 -4.79
CA LEU A 318 -2.82 0.84 -5.58
C LEU A 318 -3.44 -0.31 -4.82
N GLU A 319 -4.66 -0.65 -5.19
CA GLU A 319 -5.42 -1.73 -4.59
C GLU A 319 -4.73 -3.09 -4.78
N GLY A 320 -4.89 -3.96 -3.79
CA GLY A 320 -4.44 -5.32 -3.87
C GLY A 320 -5.29 -6.25 -3.04
N ASP A 321 -5.19 -7.53 -3.39
CA ASP A 321 -5.85 -8.62 -2.69
C ASP A 321 -4.84 -9.45 -1.93
N LYS A 322 -5.32 -10.22 -0.97
CA LYS A 322 -4.44 -11.04 -0.15
C LYS A 322 -4.64 -12.52 -0.44
N LEU A 323 -3.52 -13.18 -0.73
CA LEU A 323 -3.42 -14.63 -0.87
C LEU A 323 -2.59 -15.19 0.28
N ALA A 324 -2.82 -16.46 0.60
CA ALA A 324 -2.01 -17.18 1.55
C ALA A 324 -1.83 -18.64 1.14
N ILE A 325 -0.67 -19.22 1.44
CA ILE A 325 -0.51 -20.66 1.55
C ILE A 325 -0.40 -20.97 3.03
N ILE A 326 -1.33 -21.75 3.55
CA ILE A 326 -1.37 -22.15 4.96
C ILE A 326 -1.52 -23.66 5.02
N ASP A 327 -0.61 -24.33 5.72
CA ASP A 327 -0.53 -25.80 5.76
C ASP A 327 -0.53 -26.43 4.36
N GLY A 328 0.16 -25.80 3.40
CA GLY A 328 0.21 -26.23 2.00
C GLY A 328 -1.07 -26.00 1.19
N THR A 329 -2.10 -25.39 1.79
CA THR A 329 -3.36 -25.08 1.09
C THR A 329 -3.37 -23.63 0.65
N LEU A 330 -3.63 -23.39 -0.64
CA LEU A 330 -3.85 -22.06 -1.18
C LEU A 330 -5.19 -21.50 -0.68
N GLN A 331 -5.16 -20.26 -0.20
CA GLN A 331 -6.28 -19.53 0.35
C GLN A 331 -6.34 -18.15 -0.29
N LYS A 332 -7.52 -17.70 -0.68
CA LYS A 332 -7.81 -16.27 -0.83
C LYS A 332 -8.25 -15.72 0.52
N VAL A 333 -7.92 -14.46 0.80
CA VAL A 333 -8.34 -13.81 2.04
C VAL A 333 -9.52 -12.90 1.75
N GLU A 334 -10.64 -13.19 2.37
CA GLU A 334 -11.80 -12.30 2.38
C GLU A 334 -11.78 -11.45 3.64
N THR A 335 -12.23 -10.21 3.53
CA THR A 335 -12.27 -9.24 4.61
C THR A 335 -13.65 -8.65 4.78
N GLN A 336 -13.92 -8.18 5.99
CA GLN A 336 -15.10 -7.40 6.30
C GLN A 336 -14.67 -6.20 7.15
N LEU A 337 -15.05 -5.00 6.70
CA LEU A 337 -14.84 -3.78 7.48
C LEU A 337 -15.81 -3.77 8.65
N THR A 338 -15.30 -3.46 9.83
CA THR A 338 -16.03 -3.51 11.08
C THR A 338 -15.66 -2.34 11.99
N ILE A 339 -16.54 -2.02 12.92
CA ILE A 339 -16.28 -1.14 14.04
C ILE A 339 -17.10 -1.62 15.24
N THR A 340 -16.67 -1.34 16.47
CA THR A 340 -17.48 -1.71 17.65
C THR A 340 -18.39 -0.56 18.05
N ARG A 341 -19.61 -0.88 18.49
CA ARG A 341 -20.51 0.13 19.05
C ARG A 341 -19.90 0.82 20.27
N GLY A 342 -19.21 0.05 21.12
CA GLY A 342 -18.47 0.61 22.26
C GLY A 342 -17.46 1.69 21.87
N TYR A 343 -16.72 1.50 20.77
CA TYR A 343 -15.79 2.51 20.28
C TYR A 343 -16.53 3.75 19.73
N LEU A 344 -17.61 3.59 18.97
CA LEU A 344 -18.43 4.72 18.51
C LEU A 344 -18.98 5.54 19.68
N SER A 345 -19.46 4.89 20.75
CA SER A 345 -19.92 5.57 21.96
C SER A 345 -18.80 6.34 22.67
N LYS A 346 -17.60 5.76 22.75
CA LYS A 346 -16.41 6.45 23.28
C LYS A 346 -16.08 7.69 22.45
N LEU A 347 -16.05 7.55 21.13
CA LEU A 347 -15.73 8.63 20.20
C LEU A 347 -16.76 9.77 20.29
N ALA A 348 -18.05 9.46 20.27
CA ALA A 348 -19.09 10.48 20.42
C ALA A 348 -19.02 11.21 21.77
N SER A 349 -18.74 10.48 22.86
CA SER A 349 -18.59 11.08 24.19
C SER A 349 -17.37 12.01 24.25
N GLU A 350 -16.27 11.63 23.60
CA GLU A 350 -15.08 12.47 23.51
C GLU A 350 -15.36 13.78 22.76
N TYR A 351 -16.04 13.68 21.62
CA TYR A 351 -16.37 14.84 20.78
C TYR A 351 -17.42 15.76 21.42
N SER A 352 -18.40 15.20 22.12
CA SER A 352 -19.34 15.99 22.93
C SER A 352 -18.62 16.78 24.01
N ARG A 353 -17.71 16.14 24.76
CA ARG A 353 -16.94 16.79 25.83
C ARG A 353 -15.95 17.84 25.30
N ARG A 354 -15.26 17.55 24.20
CA ARG A 354 -14.17 18.41 23.69
C ARG A 354 -14.66 19.54 22.82
N TYR A 355 -15.73 19.31 22.05
CA TYR A 355 -16.19 20.22 21.02
C TYR A 355 -17.66 20.63 21.15
N GLY A 356 -18.41 20.06 22.11
CA GLY A 356 -19.85 20.31 22.27
C GLY A 356 -20.71 19.62 21.21
N VAL A 357 -20.13 18.73 20.39
CA VAL A 357 -20.83 18.06 19.29
C VAL A 357 -21.56 16.80 19.79
N THR A 358 -22.88 16.78 19.62
CA THR A 358 -23.71 15.62 19.92
C THR A 358 -23.85 14.74 18.67
N LEU A 359 -23.49 13.46 18.80
CA LEU A 359 -23.62 12.44 17.76
C LEU A 359 -24.58 11.35 18.23
N ASP A 360 -25.60 11.06 17.42
CA ASP A 360 -26.49 9.92 17.62
C ASP A 360 -25.79 8.64 17.12
N ILE A 361 -25.53 7.71 18.03
CA ILE A 361 -24.83 6.46 17.73
C ILE A 361 -25.64 5.58 16.80
N ASP A 362 -26.96 5.44 17.00
CA ASP A 362 -27.78 4.58 16.15
C ASP A 362 -27.84 5.12 14.73
N ARG A 363 -27.93 6.44 14.59
CA ARG A 363 -27.85 7.08 13.28
C ARG A 363 -26.49 6.87 12.63
N LEU A 364 -25.40 7.06 13.38
CA LEU A 364 -24.03 6.86 12.90
C LEU A 364 -23.79 5.44 12.39
N VAL A 365 -24.35 4.45 13.08
CA VAL A 365 -24.30 3.05 12.64
C VAL A 365 -25.01 2.83 11.31
N ILE A 366 -26.22 3.37 11.16
CA ILE A 366 -27.00 3.26 9.91
C ILE A 366 -26.24 3.94 8.76
N ASP A 367 -25.73 5.15 8.98
CA ASP A 367 -25.03 5.91 7.94
C ASP A 367 -23.71 5.24 7.54
N LEU A 368 -22.98 4.65 8.50
CA LEU A 368 -21.78 3.85 8.21
C LEU A 368 -22.10 2.63 7.35
N GLN A 369 -23.16 1.90 7.67
CA GLN A 369 -23.59 0.74 6.88
C GLN A 369 -24.05 1.12 5.48
N HIS A 370 -24.63 2.32 5.33
CA HIS A 370 -25.06 2.83 4.05
C HIS A 370 -23.90 3.13 3.09
N ILE A 371 -22.70 3.47 3.59
CA ILE A 371 -21.49 3.71 2.77
C ILE A 371 -21.21 2.50 1.87
N ALA A 372 -21.26 1.28 2.42
CA ALA A 372 -20.98 0.07 1.66
C ALA A 372 -22.06 -0.22 0.58
N GLN A 373 -23.29 0.25 0.78
CA GLN A 373 -24.39 0.07 -0.17
C GLN A 373 -24.30 1.06 -1.33
N VAL A 374 -23.92 2.30 -1.04
CA VAL A 374 -23.80 3.38 -2.04
C VAL A 374 -22.46 3.34 -2.77
N GLY A 375 -21.41 2.84 -2.13
CA GLY A 375 -20.06 2.84 -2.67
C GLY A 375 -19.38 4.22 -2.61
N SER A 376 -19.82 5.11 -1.71
CA SER A 376 -19.29 6.48 -1.59
C SER A 376 -19.38 7.02 -0.17
N LEU A 377 -18.41 7.87 0.21
CA LEU A 377 -18.41 8.61 1.47
C LEU A 377 -19.10 9.98 1.37
N GLY A 378 -19.48 10.43 0.16
CA GLY A 378 -19.94 11.80 -0.08
C GLY A 378 -21.10 12.22 0.83
N PHE A 379 -22.17 11.41 0.85
CA PHE A 379 -23.33 11.67 1.73
C PHE A 379 -22.94 11.73 3.21
N PHE A 380 -22.09 10.80 3.67
CA PHE A 380 -21.63 10.77 5.05
C PHE A 380 -20.84 12.04 5.40
N ILE A 381 -19.90 12.43 4.53
CA ILE A 381 -19.10 13.64 4.72
C ILE A 381 -19.99 14.87 4.77
N ASP A 382 -20.87 15.05 3.79
CA ASP A 382 -21.72 16.25 3.71
C ASP A 382 -22.63 16.37 4.95
N LEU A 383 -23.24 15.25 5.37
CA LEU A 383 -24.12 15.20 6.53
C LEU A 383 -23.39 15.58 7.82
N TYR A 384 -22.29 14.90 8.12
CA TYR A 384 -21.59 15.09 9.39
C TYR A 384 -20.77 16.38 9.41
N ARG A 385 -20.18 16.80 8.28
CA ARG A 385 -19.52 18.11 8.18
C ARG A 385 -20.50 19.23 8.49
N LYS A 386 -21.71 19.19 7.90
CA LYS A 386 -22.77 20.15 8.19
C LYS A 386 -23.19 20.10 9.67
N GLN A 387 -23.37 18.91 10.23
CA GLN A 387 -23.75 18.75 11.64
C GLN A 387 -22.72 19.36 12.60
N PHE A 388 -21.43 19.23 12.32
CA PHE A 388 -20.37 19.85 13.12
C PHE A 388 -20.38 21.38 12.97
N GLN A 389 -20.54 21.89 11.76
CA GLN A 389 -20.66 23.33 11.49
C GLN A 389 -21.89 23.95 12.19
N ASP A 390 -23.05 23.30 12.11
CA ASP A 390 -24.28 23.80 12.73
C ASP A 390 -24.16 23.86 14.27
N GLN A 391 -23.38 22.98 14.90
CA GLN A 391 -23.21 22.92 16.36
C GLN A 391 -22.05 23.78 16.89
N MET A 392 -21.02 24.04 16.08
CA MET A 392 -19.82 24.78 16.50
C MET A 392 -19.73 26.19 15.91
N GLY A 393 -20.59 26.52 14.94
CA GLY A 393 -20.52 27.72 14.13
C GLY A 393 -19.88 27.47 12.75
N GLU A 394 -20.13 28.37 11.81
CA GLU A 394 -19.62 28.29 10.42
C GLU A 394 -18.11 28.62 10.29
N ASP A 395 -17.40 28.83 11.41
CA ASP A 395 -15.96 29.08 11.38
C ASP A 395 -15.16 27.80 11.10
N LEU A 396 -13.87 27.95 10.80
CA LEU A 396 -12.98 26.82 10.47
C LEU A 396 -12.92 25.75 11.57
N LYS A 397 -13.36 26.04 12.81
CA LYS A 397 -13.30 25.08 13.93
C LYS A 397 -14.26 23.92 13.75
N GLY A 398 -15.47 24.17 13.22
CA GLY A 398 -16.44 23.10 12.96
C GLY A 398 -15.93 22.13 11.90
N GLU A 399 -15.33 22.67 10.83
CA GLU A 399 -14.73 21.87 9.76
C GLU A 399 -13.52 21.07 10.25
N ASP A 400 -12.61 21.70 11.00
CA ASP A 400 -11.43 21.03 11.54
C ASP A 400 -11.83 19.93 12.56
N ALA A 401 -12.83 20.19 13.40
CA ALA A 401 -13.35 19.18 14.31
C ALA A 401 -13.94 17.98 13.56
N PHE A 402 -14.66 18.21 12.46
CA PHE A 402 -15.18 17.13 11.62
C PHE A 402 -14.07 16.30 10.97
N PHE A 403 -13.06 16.93 10.34
CA PHE A 403 -11.99 16.17 9.70
C PHE A 403 -11.13 15.42 10.71
N LYS A 404 -10.95 15.96 11.91
CA LYS A 404 -10.36 15.21 13.01
C LYS A 404 -11.22 14.00 13.40
N PHE A 405 -12.55 14.18 13.49
CA PHE A 405 -13.48 13.07 13.80
C PHE A 405 -13.40 11.98 12.75
N LEU A 406 -13.37 12.36 11.46
CA LEU A 406 -13.23 11.45 10.35
C LEU A 406 -11.92 10.65 10.44
N LEU A 407 -10.81 11.30 10.79
CA LEU A 407 -9.53 10.64 11.01
C LEU A 407 -9.57 9.68 12.21
N ASP A 408 -10.13 10.10 13.35
CA ASP A 408 -10.23 9.24 14.54
C ASP A 408 -11.12 8.02 14.27
N LEU A 409 -12.23 8.20 13.53
CA LEU A 409 -13.10 7.13 13.04
C LEU A 409 -12.35 6.16 12.10
N TYR A 410 -11.63 6.70 11.12
CA TYR A 410 -10.81 5.94 10.18
C TYR A 410 -9.74 5.13 10.92
N GLY A 411 -9.17 5.69 11.97
CA GLY A 411 -8.21 5.12 12.90
C GLY A 411 -7.15 6.17 13.20
N ASN A 412 -6.87 6.38 14.48
CA ASN A 412 -5.90 7.38 14.90
C ASN A 412 -4.49 6.75 14.93
N PRO A 413 -3.48 7.33 14.27
CA PRO A 413 -2.13 6.79 14.27
C PRO A 413 -1.46 6.76 15.66
N ASP A 414 -1.91 7.61 16.59
CA ASP A 414 -1.47 7.64 17.98
C ASP A 414 -2.16 6.56 18.83
N ASN A 415 -3.27 5.99 18.34
CA ASN A 415 -4.00 4.92 19.01
C ASN A 415 -4.47 3.83 18.02
N ARG A 416 -3.54 2.96 17.65
CA ARG A 416 -3.71 1.94 16.60
C ARG A 416 -4.78 0.89 16.90
N SER A 417 -5.17 0.71 18.16
CA SER A 417 -6.21 -0.25 18.55
C SER A 417 -7.62 0.24 18.26
N ASP A 418 -7.79 1.54 17.98
CA ASP A 418 -9.08 2.22 17.86
C ASP A 418 -9.47 2.42 16.38
N GLY A 419 -10.72 2.80 16.12
CA GLY A 419 -11.22 3.07 14.77
C GLY A 419 -11.77 1.85 14.03
N LEU A 420 -11.90 1.99 12.71
CA LEU A 420 -12.27 0.93 11.79
C LEU A 420 -11.28 -0.25 11.85
N LYS A 421 -11.80 -1.47 11.72
CA LYS A 421 -11.03 -2.72 11.70
C LYS A 421 -11.45 -3.67 10.59
N LEU A 422 -10.51 -4.44 10.07
CA LEU A 422 -10.76 -5.51 9.11
C LEU A 422 -10.72 -6.86 9.83
N ASP A 423 -11.86 -7.53 9.86
CA ASP A 423 -11.91 -8.96 10.16
C ASP A 423 -11.52 -9.75 8.89
N ARG A 424 -11.00 -10.96 9.07
CA ARG A 424 -10.47 -11.79 7.98
C ARG A 424 -10.94 -13.24 8.05
N ASN A 425 -11.24 -13.79 6.88
CA ASN A 425 -11.43 -15.21 6.65
C ASN A 425 -10.42 -15.71 5.61
N TYR A 426 -9.90 -16.91 5.84
CA TYR A 426 -9.16 -17.67 4.84
C TYR A 426 -10.14 -18.57 4.10
N VAL A 427 -10.24 -18.40 2.79
CA VAL A 427 -11.14 -19.19 1.95
C VAL A 427 -10.31 -20.08 1.05
N ALA A 428 -10.48 -21.40 1.21
CA ALA A 428 -9.75 -22.38 0.43
C ALA A 428 -10.04 -22.22 -1.07
N VAL A 429 -8.98 -22.33 -1.86
CA VAL A 429 -9.04 -22.28 -3.33
C VAL A 429 -8.93 -23.72 -3.82
N ASP A 430 -10.07 -24.32 -4.16
CA ASP A 430 -10.14 -25.71 -4.63
C ASP A 430 -9.74 -25.82 -6.12
N ASP A 431 -10.08 -24.80 -6.91
CA ASP A 431 -9.70 -24.65 -8.32
C ASP A 431 -8.98 -23.32 -8.52
N ILE A 432 -7.82 -23.35 -9.18
CA ILE A 432 -7.02 -22.16 -9.49
C ILE A 432 -7.79 -21.19 -10.38
N ASP A 433 -8.75 -21.68 -11.17
CA ASP A 433 -9.60 -20.84 -12.00
C ASP A 433 -10.52 -19.93 -11.18
N GLU A 434 -10.71 -20.19 -9.88
CA GLU A 434 -11.40 -19.27 -8.97
C GLU A 434 -10.60 -17.98 -8.71
N LEU A 435 -9.29 -18.02 -8.96
CA LEU A 435 -8.46 -16.83 -8.91
C LEU A 435 -8.48 -16.05 -10.22
N ASN A 436 -9.15 -16.54 -11.27
CA ASN A 436 -9.28 -15.78 -12.51
C ASN A 436 -9.94 -14.43 -12.25
N ASP A 437 -10.91 -14.34 -11.35
CA ASP A 437 -11.61 -13.08 -11.07
C ASP A 437 -10.67 -12.02 -10.47
N LEU A 438 -9.56 -12.42 -9.81
CA LEU A 438 -8.50 -11.51 -9.37
C LEU A 438 -7.75 -10.86 -10.55
N PHE A 439 -7.74 -11.51 -11.72
CA PHE A 439 -6.89 -11.17 -12.86
C PHE A 439 -7.67 -11.04 -14.19
N ARG A 440 -9.00 -11.12 -14.22
CA ARG A 440 -9.82 -11.06 -15.46
C ARG A 440 -10.68 -9.81 -15.51
N TRP A 441 -10.06 -8.67 -15.23
CA TRP A 441 -10.75 -7.39 -15.25
C TRP A 441 -11.04 -6.94 -16.70
N PRO A 442 -12.09 -6.12 -16.91
CA PRO A 442 -12.41 -5.54 -18.22
C PRO A 442 -11.22 -4.83 -18.88
N ILE A 443 -10.30 -4.32 -18.07
CA ILE A 443 -9.11 -3.60 -18.49
C ILE A 443 -8.11 -4.52 -19.23
N LEU A 444 -7.88 -5.74 -18.74
CA LEU A 444 -7.00 -6.69 -19.44
C LEU A 444 -7.59 -7.16 -20.77
N GLN A 445 -8.91 -7.19 -20.90
CA GLN A 445 -9.58 -7.45 -22.18
C GLN A 445 -9.31 -6.33 -23.20
N LYS A 446 -9.21 -5.06 -22.75
CA LYS A 446 -8.78 -3.95 -23.62
C LYS A 446 -7.39 -4.25 -24.15
N LEU A 447 -6.46 -4.65 -23.29
CA LEU A 447 -5.08 -4.97 -23.68
C LEU A 447 -5.02 -6.17 -24.64
N GLU A 448 -5.75 -7.26 -24.37
CA GLU A 448 -5.88 -8.41 -25.29
C GLU A 448 -6.30 -7.99 -26.69
N ALA A 449 -7.29 -7.10 -26.79
CA ALA A 449 -7.77 -6.57 -28.06
C ALA A 449 -6.68 -5.78 -28.82
N ARG A 450 -5.85 -5.01 -28.10
CA ARG A 450 -4.72 -4.27 -28.69
C ARG A 450 -3.57 -5.19 -29.11
N LEU A 451 -3.31 -6.23 -28.33
CA LEU A 451 -2.26 -7.21 -28.62
C LEU A 451 -2.68 -8.23 -29.69
N GLY A 452 -3.97 -8.32 -30.01
CA GLY A 452 -4.52 -9.28 -30.96
C GLY A 452 -4.42 -10.74 -30.50
N ARG A 453 -4.31 -10.97 -29.18
CA ARG A 453 -4.18 -12.31 -28.59
C ARG A 453 -4.68 -12.33 -27.15
N LYS A 454 -5.06 -13.52 -26.69
CA LYS A 454 -5.40 -13.74 -25.28
C LYS A 454 -4.14 -13.71 -24.41
N LEU A 455 -4.30 -13.16 -23.22
CA LEU A 455 -3.30 -13.20 -22.17
C LEU A 455 -3.38 -14.55 -21.43
N PRO A 456 -2.26 -15.03 -20.86
CA PRO A 456 -2.25 -16.28 -20.11
C PRO A 456 -2.98 -16.12 -18.77
N ASN A 457 -3.30 -17.25 -18.14
CA ASN A 457 -3.85 -17.24 -16.79
C ASN A 457 -2.76 -16.87 -15.76
N PHE A 458 -2.79 -15.63 -15.26
CA PHE A 458 -1.82 -15.13 -14.28
C PHE A 458 -1.90 -15.83 -12.92
N ALA A 459 -3.03 -16.46 -12.58
CA ALA A 459 -3.14 -17.23 -11.34
C ALA A 459 -2.16 -18.41 -11.31
N GLN A 460 -1.90 -19.07 -12.44
CA GLN A 460 -0.93 -20.16 -12.52
C GLN A 460 0.50 -19.68 -12.25
N ILE A 461 0.86 -18.53 -12.79
CA ILE A 461 2.16 -17.90 -12.54
C ILE A 461 2.29 -17.55 -11.05
N MET A 462 1.24 -16.99 -10.46
CA MET A 462 1.21 -16.66 -9.04
C MET A 462 1.41 -17.89 -8.17
N VAL A 463 0.61 -18.95 -8.37
CA VAL A 463 0.68 -20.17 -7.57
C VAL A 463 2.04 -20.84 -7.72
N HIS A 464 2.63 -20.83 -8.92
CA HIS A 464 3.99 -21.33 -9.12
C HIS A 464 5.00 -20.60 -8.22
N ILE A 465 4.98 -19.25 -8.21
CA ILE A 465 5.86 -18.43 -7.37
C ILE A 465 5.55 -18.63 -5.89
N LEU A 466 4.28 -18.71 -5.50
CA LEU A 466 3.92 -18.93 -4.10
C LEU A 466 4.36 -20.31 -3.61
N ASN A 467 4.38 -21.33 -4.47
CA ASN A 467 4.88 -22.65 -4.12
C ASN A 467 6.42 -22.69 -3.96
N GLU A 468 7.15 -21.65 -4.38
CA GLU A 468 8.56 -21.52 -4.03
C GLU A 468 8.76 -21.24 -2.52
N PHE A 469 7.70 -20.83 -1.82
CA PHE A 469 7.69 -20.77 -0.37
C PHE A 469 7.46 -22.16 0.23
N ASN A 470 8.50 -22.75 0.81
CA ASN A 470 8.43 -24.03 1.54
C ASN A 470 7.81 -23.90 2.95
N SER A 471 6.95 -22.90 3.19
CA SER A 471 6.36 -22.61 4.50
C SER A 471 5.10 -21.74 4.35
N ASP A 472 4.33 -21.60 5.43
CA ASP A 472 3.22 -20.66 5.45
C ASP A 472 3.65 -19.26 5.03
N VAL A 473 2.87 -18.71 4.11
CA VAL A 473 3.12 -17.40 3.51
C VAL A 473 1.79 -16.70 3.29
N SER A 474 1.77 -15.38 3.49
CA SER A 474 0.61 -14.57 3.14
C SER A 474 1.07 -13.26 2.53
N VAL A 475 0.61 -12.99 1.31
CA VAL A 475 1.07 -11.87 0.48
C VAL A 475 -0.11 -11.06 -0.01
N HIS A 476 0.09 -9.76 -0.12
CA HIS A 476 -0.79 -8.84 -0.84
C HIS A 476 -0.27 -8.78 -2.28
N VAL A 477 -1.17 -8.91 -3.23
CA VAL A 477 -0.92 -8.95 -4.66
C VAL A 477 -1.48 -7.66 -5.25
N SER A 478 -0.65 -6.87 -5.91
CA SER A 478 -1.10 -5.64 -6.57
C SER A 478 -1.66 -5.97 -7.96
N ASN A 479 -2.88 -6.48 -8.00
CA ASN A 479 -3.55 -6.81 -9.26
C ASN A 479 -3.62 -5.56 -10.15
N ARG A 480 -3.90 -4.39 -9.57
CA ARG A 480 -3.97 -3.11 -10.29
C ARG A 480 -2.65 -2.59 -10.84
N LEU A 481 -1.56 -2.72 -10.08
CA LEU A 481 -0.25 -2.31 -10.58
C LEU A 481 0.15 -3.17 -11.78
N ILE A 482 -0.11 -4.48 -11.72
CA ILE A 482 0.19 -5.39 -12.83
C ILE A 482 -0.57 -4.97 -14.08
N GLU A 483 -1.85 -4.66 -13.96
CA GLU A 483 -2.68 -4.19 -15.06
C GLU A 483 -2.17 -2.89 -15.65
N GLY A 484 -1.90 -1.90 -14.80
CA GLY A 484 -1.35 -0.61 -15.21
C GLY A 484 -0.04 -0.77 -15.95
N VAL A 485 0.91 -1.52 -15.37
CA VAL A 485 2.24 -1.75 -15.96
C VAL A 485 2.15 -2.48 -17.30
N LEU A 486 1.32 -3.53 -17.41
CA LEU A 486 1.16 -4.26 -18.66
C LEU A 486 0.60 -3.38 -19.79
N GLN A 487 -0.28 -2.44 -19.46
CA GLN A 487 -0.81 -1.47 -20.42
C GLN A 487 0.20 -0.36 -20.74
N LEU A 488 0.93 0.16 -19.75
CA LEU A 488 2.01 1.12 -19.97
C LEU A 488 3.06 0.55 -20.91
N MET A 489 3.40 -0.74 -20.79
CA MET A 489 4.32 -1.43 -21.69
C MET A 489 3.90 -1.35 -23.16
N TYR A 490 2.59 -1.41 -23.43
CA TYR A 490 2.05 -1.26 -24.78
C TYR A 490 2.22 0.18 -25.30
N LEU A 491 2.13 1.18 -24.41
CA LEU A 491 2.25 2.60 -24.72
C LEU A 491 3.69 3.09 -24.95
N LEU A 492 4.70 2.38 -24.42
CA LEU A 492 6.11 2.76 -24.52
C LEU A 492 6.61 2.86 -25.97
N HIS A 493 7.56 3.78 -26.19
CA HIS A 493 8.48 3.75 -27.33
C HIS A 493 9.21 2.39 -27.40
N PRO A 494 9.65 1.91 -28.58
CA PRO A 494 10.39 0.65 -28.71
C PRO A 494 11.62 0.50 -27.81
N GLN A 495 12.27 1.62 -27.49
CA GLN A 495 13.40 1.73 -26.54
C GLN A 495 12.98 2.25 -25.15
N GLY A 496 11.68 2.29 -24.89
CA GLY A 496 11.10 2.89 -23.69
C GLY A 496 11.27 2.03 -22.44
N VAL A 497 11.09 2.66 -21.28
CA VAL A 497 11.30 2.08 -19.96
C VAL A 497 10.14 2.40 -19.02
N ILE A 498 9.70 1.44 -18.22
CA ILE A 498 8.96 1.72 -17.00
C ILE A 498 9.93 1.65 -15.82
N GLU A 499 10.01 2.73 -15.07
CA GLU A 499 10.74 2.88 -13.82
C GLU A 499 9.75 2.82 -12.66
N ILE A 500 9.89 1.82 -11.79
CA ILE A 500 9.08 1.69 -10.57
C ILE A 500 10.02 1.82 -9.38
N ASN A 501 9.79 2.84 -8.56
CA ASN A 501 10.49 3.04 -7.31
C ASN A 501 9.67 2.46 -6.14
N ASP A 502 10.28 2.35 -4.96
CA ASP A 502 9.67 1.83 -3.73
C ASP A 502 9.33 0.33 -3.71
N LEU A 503 9.91 -0.46 -4.63
CA LEU A 503 9.92 -1.91 -4.49
C LEU A 503 10.99 -2.32 -3.47
N LEU A 504 10.78 -3.42 -2.75
CA LEU A 504 11.66 -3.81 -1.63
C LEU A 504 12.37 -5.17 -1.83
N LEU A 505 11.88 -6.04 -2.72
CA LEU A 505 12.53 -7.33 -3.00
C LEU A 505 12.87 -7.51 -4.48
N GLU A 506 14.03 -8.11 -4.70
CA GLU A 506 14.50 -8.58 -6.01
C GLU A 506 14.20 -10.07 -6.19
N ASP A 507 14.26 -10.85 -5.09
CA ASP A 507 14.08 -12.30 -5.05
C ASP A 507 13.05 -12.70 -3.96
N ILE A 508 12.24 -13.71 -4.26
CA ILE A 508 11.22 -14.25 -3.36
C ILE A 508 11.80 -14.75 -2.03
N LYS A 509 13.06 -15.24 -2.03
CA LYS A 509 13.76 -15.71 -0.82
C LYS A 509 14.06 -14.58 0.15
N GLU A 510 14.27 -13.36 -0.36
CA GLU A 510 14.48 -12.18 0.47
C GLU A 510 13.26 -11.89 1.34
N TYR A 511 12.06 -12.32 0.92
CA TYR A 511 10.86 -12.24 1.74
C TYR A 511 11.11 -12.89 3.11
N HIS A 512 11.62 -14.12 3.19
CA HIS A 512 11.85 -14.80 4.50
C HIS A 512 13.21 -14.48 5.15
N GLN A 513 14.21 -14.08 4.38
CA GLN A 513 15.61 -14.03 4.81
C GLN A 513 16.15 -12.61 4.93
N ILE A 514 15.42 -11.71 5.57
CA ILE A 514 15.91 -10.34 5.69
C ILE A 514 17.01 -10.27 6.74
N THR A 515 18.22 -10.06 6.26
CA THR A 515 19.41 -9.89 7.09
C THR A 515 19.31 -8.53 7.80
N GLN A 516 19.54 -8.51 9.11
CA GLN A 516 19.65 -7.28 9.90
C GLN A 516 20.74 -6.38 9.28
N ARG A 517 20.32 -5.26 8.66
CA ARG A 517 21.28 -4.31 8.08
C ARG A 517 21.68 -3.24 9.11
N TYR A 518 22.90 -2.72 8.95
CA TYR A 518 23.44 -1.65 9.78
C TYR A 518 23.77 -0.46 8.89
N SER A 519 23.46 0.74 9.37
CA SER A 519 23.84 1.98 8.71
C SER A 519 25.37 2.05 8.65
N LYS A 520 25.93 2.10 7.44
CA LYS A 520 27.38 2.28 7.26
C LYS A 520 27.88 3.59 7.90
N LYS A 521 27.04 4.63 7.93
CA LYS A 521 27.39 5.96 8.46
C LYS A 521 27.33 6.03 9.99
N SER A 522 26.38 5.35 10.62
CA SER A 522 26.13 5.50 12.07
C SER A 522 26.37 4.23 12.88
N GLY A 523 26.64 3.10 12.23
CA GLY A 523 26.71 1.78 12.88
C GLY A 523 25.39 1.31 13.50
N ARG A 524 24.31 2.10 13.39
CA ARG A 524 23.01 1.78 13.99
C ARG A 524 22.28 0.74 13.15
N LYS A 525 21.55 -0.17 13.82
CA LYS A 525 20.59 -1.08 13.18
C LYS A 525 19.64 -0.27 12.29
N LEU A 526 19.50 -0.65 11.03
CA LEU A 526 18.50 -0.09 10.14
C LEU A 526 17.17 -0.80 10.46
N TYR A 527 16.31 -0.12 11.22
CA TYR A 527 15.11 -0.66 11.87
C TYR A 527 14.02 -1.25 10.95
N ARG A 528 14.21 -1.29 9.63
CA ARG A 528 13.18 -1.68 8.65
C ARG A 528 13.37 -3.07 8.03
N THR A 529 14.39 -3.83 8.42
CA THR A 529 14.83 -5.02 7.68
C THR A 529 14.22 -6.34 8.18
N THR A 530 12.96 -6.40 8.63
CA THR A 530 12.29 -7.69 8.94
C THR A 530 10.79 -7.72 8.62
N PHE A 531 10.20 -6.62 8.16
CA PHE A 531 8.76 -6.36 8.32
C PHE A 531 7.90 -6.58 7.05
N LYS A 532 7.11 -7.65 6.96
CA LYS A 532 6.39 -8.11 5.74
C LYS A 532 5.01 -7.49 5.44
N GLY A 533 4.83 -6.18 5.56
CA GLY A 533 3.53 -5.54 5.35
C GLY A 533 3.57 -4.18 4.64
N PRO A 534 2.43 -3.49 4.52
CA PRO A 534 2.26 -2.31 3.66
C PRO A 534 2.93 -1.00 4.16
N ALA A 535 4.02 -0.52 3.53
CA ALA A 535 4.95 0.53 4.02
C ALA A 535 4.38 1.89 4.49
N LYS A 536 3.15 2.26 4.11
CA LYS A 536 2.56 3.56 4.49
C LYS A 536 1.19 3.39 5.18
N TYR A 537 0.20 2.83 4.49
CA TYR A 537 -1.16 2.61 5.01
C TYR A 537 -1.63 1.18 4.78
N HIS A 538 -2.62 0.70 5.53
CA HIS A 538 -3.18 -0.62 5.24
C HIS A 538 -3.77 -0.69 3.82
N MET A 539 -3.55 -1.81 3.14
CA MET A 539 -3.79 -2.00 1.70
C MET A 539 -2.97 -1.13 0.76
N THR A 540 -2.01 -0.33 1.25
CA THR A 540 -0.97 0.22 0.38
C THR A 540 -0.05 -0.92 -0.04
N VAL A 541 -0.07 -1.29 -1.32
CA VAL A 541 0.66 -2.42 -1.85
C VAL A 541 2.15 -2.15 -2.01
N VAL A 542 2.78 -1.61 -0.96
CA VAL A 542 4.23 -1.77 -0.75
C VAL A 542 4.51 -3.21 -0.33
N ASN A 543 3.92 -4.18 -1.04
CA ASN A 543 4.10 -5.57 -0.74
C ASN A 543 5.14 -6.20 -1.66
N TRP A 544 5.94 -6.97 -0.97
CA TRP A 544 7.31 -7.32 -1.25
C TRP A 544 7.44 -8.33 -2.39
N VAL A 545 6.36 -9.05 -2.70
CA VAL A 545 6.34 -10.13 -3.71
C VAL A 545 6.01 -9.62 -5.13
N ASN A 546 5.51 -8.39 -5.26
CA ASN A 546 5.05 -7.89 -6.56
C ASN A 546 6.17 -7.66 -7.57
N GLY A 547 7.39 -7.30 -7.15
CA GLY A 547 8.51 -7.15 -8.10
C GLY A 547 8.81 -8.45 -8.86
N HIS A 548 8.91 -9.56 -8.12
CA HIS A 548 9.17 -10.89 -8.69
C HIS A 548 7.99 -11.37 -9.54
N PHE A 549 6.76 -11.20 -9.05
CA PHE A 549 5.56 -11.58 -9.80
C PHE A 549 5.38 -10.76 -11.07
N LEU A 550 5.55 -9.43 -10.98
CA LEU A 550 5.48 -8.52 -12.11
C LEU A 550 6.55 -8.86 -13.15
N LYS A 551 7.78 -9.17 -12.73
CA LYS A 551 8.82 -9.65 -13.64
C LYS A 551 8.38 -10.90 -14.41
N ALA A 552 7.81 -11.89 -13.73
CA ALA A 552 7.35 -13.12 -14.37
C ALA A 552 6.21 -12.87 -15.36
N ILE A 553 5.21 -12.08 -14.97
CA ILE A 553 4.09 -11.72 -15.84
C ILE A 553 4.56 -10.90 -17.05
N VAL A 554 5.35 -9.86 -16.83
CA VAL A 554 5.87 -9.01 -17.91
C VAL A 554 6.65 -9.85 -18.92
N LYS A 555 7.53 -10.76 -18.48
CA LYS A 555 8.25 -11.65 -19.39
C LYS A 555 7.34 -12.61 -20.15
N THR A 556 6.20 -12.98 -19.57
CA THR A 556 5.23 -13.85 -20.24
C THR A 556 4.42 -13.07 -21.29
N VAL A 557 4.08 -11.80 -21.01
CA VAL A 557 3.31 -10.95 -21.93
C VAL A 557 4.19 -10.26 -22.97
N TYR A 558 5.42 -9.90 -22.62
CA TYR A 558 6.39 -9.23 -23.47
C TYR A 558 7.71 -9.98 -23.36
N PRO A 559 7.90 -11.07 -24.13
CA PRO A 559 9.08 -11.94 -24.03
C PRO A 559 10.42 -11.21 -24.24
N ASP A 560 10.42 -10.15 -25.06
CA ASP A 560 11.62 -9.35 -25.35
C ASP A 560 11.92 -8.31 -24.26
N ALA A 561 11.01 -8.12 -23.28
CA ALA A 561 11.22 -7.16 -22.22
C ALA A 561 12.37 -7.59 -21.28
N ASN A 562 13.25 -6.64 -20.98
CA ASN A 562 14.29 -6.83 -19.97
C ASN A 562 13.85 -6.19 -18.65
N VAL A 563 14.01 -6.95 -17.56
CA VAL A 563 13.60 -6.53 -16.22
C VAL A 563 14.80 -6.60 -15.29
N THR A 564 15.22 -5.45 -14.76
CA THR A 564 16.35 -5.32 -13.85
C THR A 564 15.93 -4.68 -12.54
N PHE A 565 16.62 -5.02 -11.46
CA PHE A 565 16.48 -4.38 -10.16
C PHE A 565 17.79 -3.70 -9.79
N ASN A 566 17.71 -2.46 -9.32
CA ASN A 566 18.84 -1.68 -8.84
C ASN A 566 18.61 -1.30 -7.38
N THR A 567 19.49 -1.74 -6.48
CA THR A 567 19.46 -1.29 -5.08
C THR A 567 19.59 0.24 -4.96
N LEU A 568 18.76 0.85 -4.11
CA LEU A 568 18.82 2.28 -3.77
C LEU A 568 19.68 2.55 -2.52
N GLU A 569 20.49 1.57 -2.09
CA GLU A 569 21.39 1.71 -0.92
C GLU A 569 22.30 2.93 -1.02
N ARG A 570 22.91 3.17 -2.19
CA ARG A 570 23.82 4.32 -2.39
C ARG A 570 23.13 5.66 -2.18
N PHE A 571 21.81 5.71 -2.36
CA PHE A 571 20.99 6.90 -2.16
C PHE A 571 20.37 6.99 -0.76
N GLY A 572 20.85 6.18 0.18
CA GLY A 572 20.36 6.15 1.56
C GLY A 572 19.06 5.35 1.75
N LYS A 573 18.64 4.56 0.76
CA LYS A 573 17.44 3.71 0.81
C LYS A 573 17.81 2.23 0.67
N PRO A 574 18.53 1.64 1.65
CA PRO A 574 19.10 0.29 1.55
C PRO A 574 18.09 -0.84 1.48
N ASN A 575 16.81 -0.58 1.66
CA ASN A 575 15.78 -1.61 1.58
C ASN A 575 14.93 -1.49 0.32
N MET A 576 15.13 -0.43 -0.47
CA MET A 576 14.37 -0.18 -1.69
C MET A 576 15.22 -0.52 -2.90
N CYS A 577 14.56 -1.01 -3.92
CA CYS A 577 15.08 -1.23 -5.26
C CYS A 577 14.25 -0.42 -6.26
N GLN A 578 14.93 0.05 -7.29
CA GLN A 578 14.33 0.57 -8.50
C GLN A 578 14.21 -0.59 -9.49
N MET A 579 13.00 -0.90 -9.93
CA MET A 579 12.76 -1.85 -11.00
C MET A 579 12.68 -1.10 -12.32
N LEU A 580 13.45 -1.55 -13.30
CA LEU A 580 13.41 -1.04 -14.67
C LEU A 580 12.88 -2.14 -15.58
N ILE A 581 11.83 -1.84 -16.33
CA ILE A 581 11.23 -2.72 -17.33
C ILE A 581 11.45 -2.07 -18.68
N ARG A 582 12.43 -2.56 -19.44
CA ARG A 582 12.79 -2.03 -20.76
C ARG A 582 12.10 -2.83 -21.87
N ARG A 583 11.57 -2.11 -22.84
CA ARG A 583 11.17 -2.66 -24.13
C ARG A 583 12.45 -2.81 -24.97
N ASN A 584 12.75 -4.01 -25.47
CA ASN A 584 13.87 -4.25 -26.38
C ASN A 584 13.30 -4.71 -27.74
N ILE A 585 12.64 -3.80 -28.44
CA ILE A 585 12.10 -4.08 -29.79
C ILE A 585 12.97 -3.42 -30.85
#